data_AF-A0A7N2LP95-F1
#
_entry.id   AF-A0A7N2LP95-F1
#
_cell.length_a   1.000
_cell.length_b   1.000
_cell.length_c   1.000
_cell.angle_alpha   90.00
_cell.angle_beta   90.00
_cell.angle_gamma   90.00
#
_symmetry.space_group_name_H-M   'P 1'
#
loop_
_entity.id
_entity.type
_entity.pdbx_description
1 polymer ?
#
loop_
_entity_poly.entity_id
_entity_poly.type
_entity_poly.pdbx_seq_one_letter_code
_entity_poly.pdbx_strand_id
1 'polypeptide(L)'
;MEGHISVESLIGEELETITMEGLKVVQAQKGFIRCHFLVPNSVADKEGNWHVGAMATLIDTIGAAAVLSLIGLINISVQLNISYYSTPKIQEEVEIEAKIMAEKEILTSVVVEVRQKDNGKLIALGKQWMTTWSTSKIKLSEKSKL
;
A
#
# COMPACT_ATOMS: atom_id res chain seq x y z
N MET A 1 -26.52 -22.08 0.19
CA MET A 1 -26.36 -21.01 -0.83
C MET A 1 -24.87 -20.77 -0.89
N GLU A 2 -24.20 -21.49 -1.77
CA GLU A 2 -22.74 -21.52 -1.88
C GLU A 2 -22.28 -20.17 -2.43
N GLY A 3 -21.46 -19.47 -1.65
CA GLY A 3 -20.92 -18.17 -2.01
C GLY A 3 -19.96 -18.34 -3.17
N HIS A 4 -20.34 -17.79 -4.32
CA HIS A 4 -19.43 -17.49 -5.41
C HIS A 4 -18.34 -16.55 -4.86
N ILE A 5 -17.20 -17.11 -4.48
CA ILE A 5 -15.98 -16.32 -4.28
C ILE A 5 -15.57 -15.89 -5.68
N SER A 6 -15.75 -14.60 -6.00
CA SER A 6 -15.35 -14.06 -7.29
C SER A 6 -13.86 -14.33 -7.49
N VAL A 7 -13.50 -14.95 -8.61
CA VAL A 7 -12.12 -15.36 -8.93
C VAL A 7 -11.13 -14.19 -8.82
N GLU A 8 -11.61 -12.96 -9.05
CA GLU A 8 -10.88 -11.70 -8.86
C GLU A 8 -10.45 -11.45 -7.40
N SER A 9 -11.25 -11.85 -6.41
CA SER A 9 -10.92 -11.72 -4.98
C SER A 9 -9.81 -12.69 -4.57
N LEU A 10 -9.84 -13.93 -5.10
CA LEU A 10 -8.81 -14.93 -4.86
C LEU A 10 -7.47 -14.51 -5.49
N ILE A 11 -7.50 -14.00 -6.72
CA ILE A 11 -6.30 -13.52 -7.42
C ILE A 11 -5.70 -12.30 -6.70
N GLY A 12 -6.54 -11.42 -6.15
CA GLY A 12 -6.10 -10.28 -5.33
C GLY A 12 -5.36 -10.72 -4.06
N GLU A 13 -5.96 -11.62 -3.28
CA GLU A 13 -5.37 -12.13 -2.03
C GLU A 13 -4.06 -12.91 -2.28
N GLU A 14 -4.00 -13.71 -3.34
CA GLU A 14 -2.76 -14.41 -3.73
C GLU A 14 -1.65 -13.44 -4.15
N LEU A 15 -2.00 -12.40 -4.92
CA LEU A 15 -1.03 -11.38 -5.34
C LEU A 15 -0.51 -10.57 -4.15
N GLU A 16 -1.37 -10.18 -3.22
CA GLU A 16 -0.96 -9.51 -1.97
C GLU A 16 -0.03 -10.41 -1.14
N THR A 17 -0.37 -11.68 -1.00
CA THR A 17 0.46 -12.64 -0.25
C THR A 17 1.85 -12.79 -0.87
N ILE A 18 1.93 -12.94 -2.20
CA ILE A 18 3.19 -13.09 -2.92
C ILE A 18 4.04 -11.80 -2.83
N THR A 19 3.40 -10.64 -2.96
CA THR A 19 4.11 -9.34 -2.95
C THR A 19 4.60 -8.92 -1.57
N MET A 20 4.02 -9.49 -0.50
CA MET A 20 4.41 -9.22 0.88
C MET A 20 5.36 -10.28 1.48
N GLU A 21 5.70 -11.33 0.73
CA GLU A 21 6.71 -12.31 1.15
C GLU A 21 8.06 -11.59 1.41
N GLY A 22 8.61 -11.73 2.62
CA GLY A 22 9.85 -11.04 3.01
C GLY A 22 9.65 -9.65 3.62
N LEU A 23 8.40 -9.17 3.77
CA LEU A 23 8.08 -7.93 4.47
C LEU A 23 8.17 -8.09 5.99
N LYS A 24 8.92 -7.20 6.64
CA LYS A 24 9.03 -7.11 8.10
C LYS A 24 8.68 -5.70 8.55
N VAL A 25 7.59 -5.56 9.29
CA VAL A 25 7.23 -4.29 9.96
C VAL A 25 8.24 -4.02 11.07
N VAL A 26 8.89 -2.85 11.01
CA VAL A 26 9.90 -2.41 11.99
C VAL A 26 9.30 -1.40 12.96
N GLN A 27 8.42 -0.53 12.46
CA GLN A 27 7.72 0.46 13.25
C GLN A 27 6.32 0.66 12.70
N ALA A 28 5.33 0.66 13.58
CA ALA A 28 3.95 1.01 13.26
C ALA A 28 3.43 1.93 14.36
N GLN A 29 3.01 3.13 13.97
CA GLN A 29 2.39 4.12 14.85
C GLN A 29 1.32 4.87 14.05
N LYS A 30 0.49 5.65 14.74
CA LYS A 30 -0.62 6.38 14.10
C LYS A 30 -0.10 7.26 12.95
N GLY A 31 -0.51 6.93 11.72
CA GLY A 31 -0.15 7.67 10.51
C GLY A 31 1.28 7.45 10.00
N PHE A 32 1.99 6.44 10.50
CA PHE A 32 3.33 6.11 10.06
C PHE A 32 3.65 4.62 10.17
N ILE A 33 4.18 4.05 9.09
CA ILE A 33 4.65 2.66 9.04
C ILE A 33 6.03 2.65 8.40
N ARG A 34 6.94 1.88 8.99
CA ARG A 34 8.26 1.55 8.42
C ARG A 34 8.43 0.05 8.37
N CYS A 35 8.87 -0.43 7.22
CA CYS A 35 9.13 -1.84 6.95
C CYS A 35 10.53 -2.03 6.39
N HIS A 36 11.12 -3.20 6.65
CA HIS A 36 12.17 -3.75 5.82
C HIS A 36 11.56 -4.76 4.87
N PHE A 37 12.11 -4.87 3.67
CA PHE A 37 11.68 -5.84 2.68
C PHE A 37 12.91 -6.46 2.01
N LEU A 38 13.04 -7.78 2.15
CA LEU A 38 14.00 -8.55 1.36
C LEU A 38 13.28 -8.96 0.07
N VAL A 39 13.71 -8.43 -1.08
CA VAL A 39 13.01 -8.67 -2.35
C VAL A 39 12.98 -10.16 -2.67
N PRO A 40 11.82 -10.84 -2.66
CA PRO A 40 11.76 -12.28 -2.88
C PRO A 40 11.89 -12.61 -4.37
N ASN A 41 12.27 -13.85 -4.67
CA ASN A 41 12.37 -14.33 -6.05
C ASN A 41 11.01 -14.36 -6.76
N SER A 42 9.92 -14.48 -5.99
CA SER A 42 8.53 -14.56 -6.48
C SER A 42 8.04 -13.27 -7.14
N VAL A 43 8.71 -12.13 -6.90
CA VAL A 43 8.39 -10.82 -7.51
C VAL A 43 9.42 -10.35 -8.54
N ALA A 44 10.21 -11.28 -9.09
CA ALA A 44 11.20 -10.98 -10.11
C ALA A 44 10.56 -10.60 -11.46
N ASP A 45 11.15 -9.63 -12.15
CA ASP A 45 10.94 -9.44 -13.59
C ASP A 45 11.82 -10.39 -14.43
N LYS A 46 11.75 -10.26 -15.76
CA LYS A 46 12.51 -11.09 -16.70
C LYS A 46 14.04 -10.90 -16.61
N GLU A 47 14.49 -9.82 -15.99
CA GLU A 47 15.90 -9.44 -15.85
C GLU A 47 16.42 -9.70 -14.42
N GLY A 48 15.59 -10.31 -13.56
CA GLY A 48 15.92 -10.60 -12.16
C GLY A 48 15.93 -9.36 -11.27
N ASN A 49 15.28 -8.26 -11.68
CA ASN A 49 15.02 -7.13 -10.80
C ASN A 49 13.66 -7.29 -10.12
N TRP A 50 13.42 -6.47 -9.11
CA TRP A 50 12.09 -6.33 -8.51
C TRP A 50 11.10 -5.77 -9.53
N HIS A 51 10.08 -6.55 -9.86
CA HIS A 51 9.04 -6.15 -10.80
C HIS A 51 8.31 -4.88 -10.32
N VAL A 52 8.26 -3.86 -11.17
CA VAL A 52 7.69 -2.54 -10.83
C VAL A 52 6.21 -2.61 -10.45
N GLY A 53 5.44 -3.54 -11.02
CA GLY A 53 4.05 -3.78 -10.61
C GLY A 53 3.93 -4.36 -9.21
N ALA A 54 4.84 -5.25 -8.81
CA ALA A 54 4.86 -5.80 -7.45
C ALA A 54 5.28 -4.74 -6.43
N MET A 55 6.23 -3.88 -6.80
CA MET A 55 6.61 -2.71 -6.02
C MET A 55 5.45 -1.73 -5.86
N ALA A 56 4.67 -1.50 -6.92
CA ALA A 56 3.47 -0.66 -6.88
C ALA A 56 2.42 -1.20 -5.90
N THR A 57 2.16 -2.51 -5.93
CA THR A 57 1.26 -3.18 -4.99
C THR A 57 1.73 -2.95 -3.55
N LEU A 58 3.01 -3.19 -3.26
CA LEU A 58 3.54 -3.03 -1.90
C LEU A 58 3.49 -1.57 -1.43
N ILE A 59 3.76 -0.60 -2.31
CA ILE A 59 3.57 0.82 -2.06
C ILE A 59 2.10 1.10 -1.72
N ASP A 60 1.16 0.56 -2.49
CA ASP A 60 -0.26 0.81 -2.27
C ASP A 60 -0.73 0.26 -0.91
N THR A 61 -0.39 -1.01 -0.62
CA THR A 61 -0.75 -1.70 0.61
C THR A 61 -0.17 -1.02 1.86
N ILE A 62 1.11 -0.64 1.84
CA ILE A 62 1.74 0.01 3.01
C ILE A 62 1.17 1.43 3.21
N GLY A 63 0.88 2.15 2.13
CA GLY A 63 0.17 3.42 2.20
C GLY A 63 -1.23 3.28 2.79
N ALA A 64 -2.00 2.28 2.36
CA ALA A 64 -3.32 1.97 2.88
C ALA A 64 -3.27 1.62 4.37
N ALA A 65 -2.28 0.83 4.79
CA ALA A 65 -2.05 0.48 6.18
C ALA A 65 -1.72 1.72 7.03
N ALA A 66 -0.91 2.66 6.52
CA ALA A 66 -0.61 3.90 7.22
C ALA A 66 -1.86 4.79 7.41
N VAL A 67 -2.70 4.91 6.38
CA VAL A 67 -4.00 5.62 6.48
C VAL A 67 -4.95 4.92 7.44
N LEU A 68 -5.05 3.59 7.39
CA LEU A 68 -5.86 2.80 8.30
C LEU A 68 -5.41 2.99 9.75
N SER A 69 -4.10 3.04 10.01
CA SER A 69 -3.56 3.27 11.36
C SER A 69 -3.93 4.64 11.94
N LEU A 70 -4.23 5.63 11.09
CA LEU A 70 -4.65 6.97 11.47
C LEU A 70 -6.15 7.05 11.75
N ILE A 71 -6.97 6.55 10.82
CA ILE A 71 -8.41 6.79 10.80
C ILE A 71 -9.21 5.63 11.41
N GLY A 72 -8.69 4.40 11.37
CA GLY A 72 -9.37 3.21 11.89
C GLY A 72 -10.59 2.76 11.08
N LEU A 73 -10.77 3.28 9.86
CA LEU A 73 -11.85 2.91 8.94
C LEU A 73 -11.28 2.39 7.62
N ILE A 74 -12.08 1.60 6.91
CA ILE A 74 -11.78 1.13 5.56
C ILE A 74 -11.55 2.36 4.67
N ASN A 75 -10.39 2.38 4.02
CA ASN A 75 -10.01 3.41 3.09
C ASN A 75 -10.06 2.85 1.66
N ILE A 76 -10.33 3.73 0.71
CA ILE A 76 -10.37 3.43 -0.72
C ILE A 76 -9.39 4.38 -1.41
N SER A 77 -8.41 3.83 -2.12
CA SER A 77 -7.49 4.61 -2.96
C SER A 77 -8.26 5.31 -4.08
N VAL A 78 -8.17 6.64 -4.15
CA VAL A 78 -8.79 7.47 -5.21
C VAL A 78 -7.76 8.03 -6.19
N GLN A 79 -6.49 8.09 -5.78
CA GLN A 79 -5.37 8.45 -6.64
C GLN A 79 -4.11 7.74 -6.14
N LEU A 80 -3.33 7.21 -7.08
CA LEU A 80 -1.98 6.71 -6.84
C LEU A 80 -1.06 7.27 -7.94
N ASN A 81 0.06 7.87 -7.53
CA ASN A 81 1.15 8.25 -8.42
C ASN A 81 2.45 7.67 -7.88
N ILE A 82 3.26 7.07 -8.76
CA ILE A 82 4.56 6.51 -8.39
C ILE A 82 5.61 7.01 -9.37
N SER A 83 6.74 7.46 -8.82
CA SER A 83 7.97 7.73 -9.56
C SER A 83 9.00 6.65 -9.25
N TYR A 84 9.57 6.01 -10.27
CA TYR A 84 10.63 5.01 -10.14
C TYR A 84 11.97 5.61 -10.55
N TYR A 85 12.97 5.49 -9.70
CA TYR A 85 14.32 6.02 -9.91
C TYR A 85 15.36 4.93 -10.16
N SER A 86 15.11 3.71 -9.66
CA SER A 86 15.93 2.52 -9.90
C SER A 86 15.14 1.24 -9.66
N THR A 87 15.66 0.10 -10.12
CA THR A 87 15.08 -1.24 -9.91
C THR A 87 16.05 -2.13 -9.13
N PRO A 88 15.78 -2.42 -7.84
CA PRO A 88 16.61 -3.30 -7.02
C PRO A 88 16.67 -4.72 -7.58
N LYS A 89 17.77 -5.44 -7.38
CA LYS A 89 17.81 -6.88 -7.67
C LYS A 89 17.02 -7.69 -6.64
N ILE A 90 16.59 -8.88 -7.04
CA ILE A 90 16.11 -9.89 -6.09
C ILE A 90 17.16 -10.13 -5.00
N GLN A 91 16.70 -10.40 -3.78
CA GLN A 91 17.51 -10.56 -2.56
C GLN A 91 18.24 -9.30 -2.08
N GLU A 92 18.03 -8.14 -2.70
CA GLU A 92 18.42 -6.86 -2.07
C GLU A 92 17.45 -6.51 -0.94
N GLU A 93 17.97 -5.87 0.10
CA GLU A 93 17.16 -5.33 1.19
C GLU A 93 16.84 -3.86 0.94
N VAL A 94 15.55 -3.52 1.09
CA VAL A 94 15.05 -2.15 1.00
C VAL A 94 14.34 -1.76 2.29
N GLU A 95 14.31 -0.47 2.56
CA GLU A 95 13.46 0.15 3.56
C GLU A 95 12.27 0.83 2.88
N ILE A 96 11.08 0.64 3.45
CA ILE A 96 9.85 1.27 2.97
C ILE A 96 9.23 2.07 4.11
N GLU A 97 8.99 3.35 3.88
CA GLU A 97 8.35 4.24 4.84
C GLU A 97 7.07 4.83 4.25
N ALA A 98 5.95 4.65 4.94
CA ALA A 98 4.70 5.35 4.63
C ALA A 98 4.38 6.36 5.73
N LYS A 99 4.07 7.59 5.33
CA LYS A 99 3.80 8.72 6.23
C LYS A 99 2.63 9.56 5.73
N ILE A 100 1.69 9.85 6.61
CA ILE A 100 0.59 10.78 6.31
C ILE A 100 1.14 12.19 6.11
N MET A 101 0.69 12.83 5.03
CA MET A 101 1.12 14.17 4.64
C MET A 101 0.05 15.22 4.86
N ALA A 102 -1.23 14.86 4.68
CA ALA A 102 -2.33 15.80 4.82
C ALA A 102 -3.66 15.07 5.06
N GLU A 103 -4.58 15.74 5.73
CA GLU A 103 -5.99 15.36 5.86
C GLU A 103 -6.84 16.52 5.36
N LYS A 104 -7.83 16.23 4.51
CA LYS A 104 -8.79 17.20 3.99
C LYS A 104 -10.16 16.56 3.88
N GLU A 105 -11.05 16.92 4.80
CA GLU A 105 -12.40 16.36 4.91
C GLU A 105 -12.37 14.82 5.01
N ILE A 106 -12.82 14.11 3.97
CA ILE A 106 -12.81 12.64 3.90
C ILE A 106 -11.55 12.08 3.22
N LEU A 107 -10.69 12.95 2.71
CA LEU A 107 -9.49 12.59 1.96
C LEU A 107 -8.25 12.64 2.86
N THR A 108 -7.40 11.62 2.74
CA THR A 108 -6.12 11.54 3.43
C THR A 108 -5.02 11.27 2.42
N SER A 109 -3.96 12.06 2.48
CA SER A 109 -2.77 11.90 1.64
C SER A 109 -1.66 11.18 2.39
N VAL A 110 -1.04 10.21 1.74
CA VAL A 110 0.11 9.46 2.24
C VAL A 110 1.23 9.49 1.20
N VAL A 111 2.46 9.64 1.68
CA VAL A 111 3.68 9.46 0.89
C VAL A 111 4.32 8.14 1.31
N VAL A 112 4.75 7.37 0.33
CA VAL A 112 5.50 6.12 0.54
C VAL A 112 6.85 6.23 -0.14
N GLU A 113 7.94 6.09 0.61
CA GLU A 113 9.30 6.13 0.11
C GLU A 113 9.92 4.73 0.18
N VAL A 114 10.49 4.28 -0.93
CA VAL A 114 11.27 3.03 -1.00
C VAL A 114 12.73 3.42 -1.16
N ARG A 115 13.59 2.98 -0.25
CA ARG A 115 15.02 3.31 -0.22
C ARG A 115 15.88 2.05 -0.14
N GLN A 116 17.06 2.09 -0.77
CA GLN A 116 18.07 1.07 -0.54
C GLN A 116 18.52 1.13 0.92
N LYS A 117 18.58 -0.02 1.59
CA LYS A 117 18.82 -0.05 3.03
C LYS A 117 20.28 0.26 3.40
N ASP A 118 21.21 -0.07 2.52
CA ASP A 118 22.66 0.10 2.72
C ASP A 118 23.11 1.56 2.66
N ASN A 119 22.57 2.33 1.70
CA ASN A 119 23.05 3.67 1.37
C ASN A 119 21.95 4.74 1.36
N GLY A 120 20.69 4.37 1.58
CA GLY A 120 19.55 5.29 1.67
C GLY A 120 19.10 5.90 0.34
N LYS A 121 19.65 5.47 -0.80
CA LYS A 121 19.28 6.00 -2.11
C LYS A 121 17.81 5.71 -2.40
N LEU A 122 17.10 6.73 -2.87
CA LEU A 122 15.69 6.63 -3.25
C LEU A 122 15.52 5.71 -4.47
N ILE A 123 14.70 4.68 -4.32
CA ILE A 123 14.32 3.72 -5.34
C ILE A 123 13.01 4.15 -6.01
N ALA A 124 12.01 4.46 -5.19
CA ALA A 124 10.70 4.88 -5.67
C ALA A 124 10.02 5.82 -4.66
N LEU A 125 9.13 6.67 -5.17
CA LEU A 125 8.30 7.59 -4.40
C LEU A 125 6.84 7.42 -4.82
N GLY A 126 6.02 6.88 -3.92
CA GLY A 126 4.58 6.78 -4.03
C GLY A 126 3.88 7.96 -3.36
N LYS A 127 2.81 8.46 -3.98
CA LYS A 127 1.88 9.44 -3.41
C LYS A 127 0.46 8.95 -3.64
N GLN A 128 -0.29 8.81 -2.56
CA GLN A 128 -1.67 8.37 -2.62
C GLN A 128 -2.60 9.39 -1.98
N TRP A 129 -3.82 9.42 -2.50
CA TRP A 129 -4.96 9.97 -1.81
C TRP A 129 -5.98 8.87 -1.62
N MET A 130 -6.50 8.79 -0.41
CA MET A 130 -7.49 7.80 -0.02
C MET A 130 -8.70 8.49 0.59
N THR A 131 -9.87 7.94 0.34
CA THR A 131 -11.11 8.35 1.00
C THR A 131 -11.56 7.32 2.01
N THR A 132 -12.17 7.76 3.11
CA THR A 132 -12.76 6.84 4.09
C THR A 132 -14.18 6.47 3.70
N TRP A 133 -14.49 5.18 3.66
CA TRP A 133 -15.86 4.72 3.52
C TRP A 133 -16.50 4.56 4.91
N SER A 134 -17.58 5.28 5.18
CA SER A 134 -18.38 5.14 6.41
C SER A 134 -19.73 4.53 6.08
N THR A 135 -20.00 3.33 6.59
CA THR A 135 -21.32 2.66 6.47
C THR A 135 -22.44 3.41 7.20
N SER A 136 -22.09 4.34 8.11
CA SER A 136 -23.05 5.16 8.87
C SER A 136 -23.75 6.22 8.00
N LYS A 137 -23.12 6.67 6.90
CA LYS A 137 -23.67 7.75 6.05
C LYS A 137 -24.85 7.31 5.18
N ILE A 138 -24.98 6.02 4.88
CA ILE A 138 -26.10 5.46 4.10
C ILE A 138 -27.43 5.65 4.86
N LYS A 139 -27.43 5.49 6.18
CA LYS A 139 -28.64 5.66 7.02
C LYS A 139 -29.14 7.10 7.14
N LEU A 140 -28.29 8.10 6.92
CA LEU A 140 -28.68 9.51 6.99
C LEU A 140 -29.26 10.02 5.66
N SER A 141 -28.78 9.51 4.52
CA SER A 141 -29.33 9.86 3.20
C SER A 141 -30.68 9.21 2.89
N GLU A 142 -31.03 8.12 3.58
CA GLU A 142 -32.35 7.48 3.48
C GLU A 142 -33.39 8.17 4.38
N LYS A 143 -32.97 8.74 5.52
CA LYS A 143 -33.87 9.48 6.43
C LYS A 143 -34.18 10.91 5.97
N SER A 144 -33.37 11.51 5.10
CA SER A 144 -33.64 12.84 4.53
C SER A 144 -34.55 12.82 3.30
N LYS A 145 -35.06 11.65 2.91
CA LYS A 145 -36.04 11.45 1.83
C LYS A 145 -37.43 11.01 2.30
N LEU A 146 -37.71 11.13 3.60
CA LEU A 146 -39.03 10.89 4.22
C LEU A 146 -39.55 12.17 4.86
#